data_AF-A0A4Z0GN66-F1
#
_entry.id   AF-A0A4Z0GN66-F1
#
_cell.length_a   1.000
_cell.length_b   1.000
_cell.length_c   1.000
_cell.angle_alpha   90.00
_cell.angle_beta   90.00
_cell.angle_gamma   90.00
#
_symmetry.space_group_name_H-M   'P 1'
#
loop_
_entity.id
_entity.type
_entity.pdbx_description
1 polymer ?
#
loop_
_entity_poly.entity_id
_entity_poly.type
_entity_poly.pdbx_seq_one_letter_code
_entity_poly.pdbx_strand_id
1 'polypeptide(L)'
;MAEYLTGKEICSRYNDIENDAFGTEDHKFILTEVDKESLYDAPCTFSSNGRNLMTFKEWENHPENYDDYHTDNIKQMVDYIHDGGKFPPLICNKDFGLYDGQHRLTAYSMVPEIRDVEIYKEI
;
A
#
# COMPACT_ATOMS: atom_id res chain seq x y z
N MET A 1 17.18 -17.01 7.22
CA MET A 1 15.96 -16.97 8.06
C MET A 1 15.26 -15.68 7.73
N ALA A 2 13.97 -15.70 7.43
CA ALA A 2 13.23 -14.45 7.22
C ALA A 2 13.09 -13.74 8.57
N GLU A 3 13.38 -12.44 8.61
CA GLU A 3 13.20 -11.60 9.79
C GLU A 3 11.69 -11.37 9.97
N TYR A 4 11.17 -11.70 11.15
CA TYR A 4 9.79 -11.42 11.51
C TYR A 4 9.74 -10.14 12.32
N LEU A 5 8.84 -9.24 11.94
CA LEU A 5 8.60 -7.99 12.65
C LEU A 5 7.18 -7.91 13.15
N THR A 6 7.00 -7.30 14.30
CA THR A 6 5.70 -6.88 14.78
C THR A 6 5.23 -5.63 14.04
N GLY A 7 3.92 -5.38 14.01
CA GLY A 7 3.38 -4.13 13.46
C GLY A 7 3.95 -2.90 14.14
N LYS A 8 4.13 -2.96 15.47
CA LYS A 8 4.79 -1.89 16.25
C LYS A 8 6.23 -1.62 15.80
N GLU A 9 7.01 -2.66 15.50
CA GLU A 9 8.38 -2.51 14.98
C GLU A 9 8.39 -1.91 13.57
N ILE A 10 7.43 -2.27 12.71
CA ILE A 10 7.28 -1.66 11.39
C ILE A 10 6.94 -0.18 11.50
N CYS A 11 5.93 0.20 12.30
CA CYS A 11 5.58 1.60 12.52
C CYS A 11 6.75 2.41 13.12
N SER A 12 7.65 1.76 13.88
CA SER A 12 8.84 2.42 14.42
C SER A 12 9.93 2.66 13.36
N ARG A 13 9.88 1.98 12.22
CA ARG A 13 10.82 2.15 11.10
C ARG A 13 10.40 3.24 10.12
N TYR A 14 9.11 3.59 10.06
CA TYR A 14 8.57 4.51 9.08
C TYR A 14 7.61 5.49 9.75
N ASN A 15 7.92 6.78 9.66
CA ASN A 15 7.11 7.84 10.27
C ASN A 15 5.75 8.04 9.58
N ASP A 16 5.63 7.61 8.32
CA ASP A 16 4.49 7.93 7.44
C ASP A 16 3.52 6.74 7.27
N ILE A 17 3.61 5.74 8.14
CA ILE A 17 2.74 4.55 8.12
C ILE A 17 1.66 4.71 9.18
N GLU A 18 0.40 4.71 8.76
CA GLU A 18 -0.75 4.74 9.66
C GLU A 18 -0.86 3.42 10.45
N ASN A 19 -1.04 3.50 11.77
CA ASN A 19 -0.78 2.41 12.70
C ASN A 19 -2.04 1.77 13.33
N ASP A 20 -3.20 2.42 13.24
CA ASP A 20 -4.37 2.09 14.08
C ASP A 20 -4.93 0.66 13.87
N ALA A 21 -4.70 0.05 12.70
CA ALA A 21 -5.25 -1.27 12.37
C ALA A 21 -4.31 -2.46 12.63
N PHE A 22 -2.99 -2.24 12.66
CA PHE A 22 -2.01 -3.34 12.71
C PHE A 22 -0.78 -3.06 13.57
N GLY A 23 -0.57 -1.83 14.04
CA GLY A 23 0.63 -1.36 14.74
C GLY A 23 0.81 -1.88 16.16
N THR A 24 0.44 -3.14 16.42
CA THR A 24 0.51 -3.78 17.73
C THR A 24 1.67 -4.79 17.80
N GLU A 25 1.92 -5.34 19.00
CA GLU A 25 2.88 -6.43 19.21
C GLU A 25 2.32 -7.80 18.81
N ASP A 26 1.01 -7.90 18.58
CA ASP A 26 0.31 -9.16 18.30
C ASP A 26 0.34 -9.52 16.81
N HIS A 27 0.34 -8.52 15.92
CA HIS A 27 0.47 -8.73 14.48
C HIS A 27 1.94 -8.98 14.12
N LYS A 28 2.20 -10.04 13.36
CA LYS A 28 3.55 -10.42 12.90
C LYS A 28 3.59 -10.45 11.40
N PHE A 29 4.69 -9.97 10.85
CA PHE A 29 4.87 -9.77 9.42
C PHE A 29 6.20 -10.35 8.95
N ILE A 30 6.21 -10.74 7.68
CA ILE A 30 7.40 -11.08 6.91
C ILE A 30 7.54 -10.09 5.75
N LEU A 31 8.75 -9.55 5.57
CA LEU A 31 9.07 -8.77 4.38
C LEU A 31 9.24 -9.73 3.19
N THR A 32 8.48 -9.48 2.13
CA THR A 32 8.54 -10.28 0.90
C THR A 32 8.26 -9.41 -0.33
N GLU A 33 8.57 -9.93 -1.50
CA GLU A 33 8.38 -9.27 -2.78
C GLU A 33 7.31 -10.03 -3.56
N VAL A 34 6.36 -9.29 -4.14
CA VAL A 34 5.25 -9.86 -4.90
C VAL A 34 5.01 -9.07 -6.19
N ASP A 35 4.43 -9.74 -7.18
CA ASP A 35 3.92 -9.07 -8.37
C ASP A 35 2.81 -8.09 -7.93
N LYS A 36 2.94 -6.81 -8.30
CA LYS A 36 1.99 -5.76 -7.87
C LYS A 36 0.56 -6.07 -8.32
N GLU A 37 0.38 -6.75 -9.46
CA GLU A 37 -0.95 -7.07 -9.99
C GLU A 37 -1.67 -8.10 -9.10
N SER A 38 -0.91 -8.97 -8.41
CA SER A 38 -1.49 -9.92 -7.45
C SER A 38 -2.20 -9.26 -6.28
N LEU A 39 -1.90 -7.98 -6.02
CA LEU A 39 -2.53 -7.21 -4.96
C LEU A 39 -3.82 -6.54 -5.41
N TYR A 40 -4.05 -6.31 -6.71
CA TYR A 40 -5.09 -5.39 -7.19
C TYR A 40 -6.50 -5.76 -6.73
N ASP A 41 -6.86 -7.04 -6.89
CA ASP A 41 -8.19 -7.56 -6.58
C ASP A 41 -8.27 -8.21 -5.19
N ALA A 42 -7.21 -8.14 -4.39
CA ALA A 42 -7.24 -8.72 -3.05
C ALA A 42 -8.24 -7.96 -2.15
N PRO A 43 -8.99 -8.66 -1.26
CA PRO A 43 -10.05 -8.06 -0.49
C PRO A 43 -9.55 -6.95 0.43
N CYS A 44 -10.12 -5.75 0.30
CA CYS A 44 -9.79 -4.59 1.14
C CYS A 44 -11.04 -4.09 1.84
N THR A 45 -11.09 -4.24 3.16
CA THR A 45 -12.21 -3.76 3.99
C THR A 45 -12.29 -2.25 4.11
N PHE A 46 -11.20 -1.55 3.77
CA PHE A 46 -11.09 -0.09 3.85
C PHE A 46 -11.43 0.61 2.53
N SER A 47 -11.55 -0.15 1.42
CA SER A 47 -11.83 0.39 0.10
C SER A 47 -13.32 0.32 -0.25
N SER A 48 -13.85 1.35 -0.90
CA SER A 48 -15.28 1.41 -1.29
C SER A 48 -15.67 0.35 -2.33
N ASN A 49 -14.72 -0.06 -3.19
CA ASN A 49 -14.94 -1.11 -4.19
C ASN A 49 -14.63 -2.53 -3.66
N GLY A 50 -14.21 -2.65 -2.39
CA GLY A 50 -13.85 -3.92 -1.75
C GLY A 50 -12.51 -4.52 -2.17
N ARG A 51 -11.69 -3.79 -2.94
CA ARG A 51 -10.41 -4.23 -3.48
C ARG A 51 -9.27 -3.28 -3.11
N ASN A 52 -8.04 -3.76 -3.12
CA ASN A 52 -6.88 -2.92 -2.79
C ASN A 52 -6.65 -1.77 -3.78
N LEU A 53 -6.72 -2.03 -5.09
CA LEU A 53 -6.47 -1.00 -6.09
C LEU A 53 -7.72 -0.13 -6.28
N MET A 54 -7.53 1.18 -6.17
CA MET A 54 -8.49 2.21 -6.52
C MET A 54 -7.90 3.07 -7.63
N THR A 55 -8.52 3.04 -8.81
CA THR A 55 -8.08 3.87 -9.93
C THR A 55 -8.61 5.30 -9.80
N PHE A 56 -7.97 6.28 -10.46
CA PHE A 56 -8.51 7.64 -10.54
C PHE A 56 -9.95 7.67 -11.05
N LYS A 57 -10.27 6.84 -12.05
CA LYS A 57 -11.63 6.72 -12.58
C LYS A 57 -12.62 6.21 -11.54
N GLU A 58 -12.21 5.32 -10.64
CA GLU A 58 -13.06 4.84 -9.55
C GLU A 58 -13.26 5.94 -8.51
N TRP A 59 -12.21 6.67 -8.13
CA TRP A 59 -12.36 7.81 -7.22
C TRP A 59 -13.22 8.92 -7.82
N GLU A 60 -13.15 9.23 -9.12
CA GLU A 60 -14.04 10.23 -9.77
C GLU A 60 -15.53 10.01 -9.51
N ASN A 61 -15.95 8.75 -9.30
CA ASN A 61 -17.33 8.41 -8.99
C ASN A 61 -17.69 8.58 -7.49
N HIS A 62 -16.69 8.91 -6.66
CA HIS A 62 -16.73 9.12 -5.23
C HIS A 62 -16.10 10.48 -4.89
N PRO A 63 -16.83 11.60 -5.13
CA PRO A 63 -16.30 12.96 -4.94
C PRO A 63 -15.82 13.25 -3.51
N GLU A 64 -16.24 12.47 -2.51
CA GLU A 64 -15.72 12.49 -1.14
C GLU A 64 -14.27 11.99 -1.01
N ASN A 65 -13.82 11.14 -1.93
CA ASN A 65 -12.49 10.55 -2.00
C ASN A 65 -11.66 11.11 -3.16
N TYR A 66 -12.29 11.81 -4.10
CA TYR A 66 -11.66 12.45 -5.25
C TYR A 66 -11.60 13.96 -5.03
N ASP A 67 -10.65 14.36 -4.21
CA ASP A 67 -10.22 15.74 -4.14
C ASP A 67 -8.87 15.92 -4.86
N ASP A 68 -8.52 17.18 -5.10
CA ASP A 68 -7.23 17.55 -5.69
C ASP A 68 -6.06 17.03 -4.82
N TYR A 69 -6.28 16.84 -3.51
CA TYR A 69 -5.26 16.33 -2.59
C TYR A 69 -4.87 14.89 -2.90
N HIS A 70 -5.82 13.97 -3.07
CA HIS A 70 -5.52 12.56 -3.38
C HIS A 70 -4.91 12.41 -4.79
N THR A 71 -5.41 13.15 -5.76
CA THR A 71 -4.93 13.07 -7.14
C THR A 71 -3.55 13.70 -7.33
N ASP A 72 -3.28 14.87 -6.75
CA ASP A 72 -1.96 15.49 -6.82
C ASP A 72 -0.93 14.74 -5.98
N ASN A 73 -1.34 14.16 -4.85
CA ASN A 73 -0.46 13.29 -4.07
C ASN A 73 0.02 12.10 -4.92
N ILE A 74 -0.87 11.38 -5.60
CA ILE A 74 -0.47 10.24 -6.44
C ILE A 74 0.41 10.67 -7.62
N LYS A 75 0.12 11.81 -8.26
CA LYS A 75 1.01 12.35 -9.30
C LYS A 75 2.42 12.61 -8.75
N GLN A 76 2.52 13.28 -7.60
CA GLN A 76 3.80 13.53 -6.93
C GLN A 76 4.51 12.23 -6.57
N MET A 77 3.77 11.19 -6.18
CA MET A 77 4.34 9.88 -5.88
C MET A 77 4.88 9.18 -7.13
N VAL A 78 4.18 9.27 -8.25
CA VAL A 78 4.64 8.76 -9.55
C VAL A 78 5.90 9.49 -10.00
N ASP A 79 5.93 10.82 -9.90
CA ASP A 79 7.11 11.63 -10.23
C ASP A 79 8.30 11.24 -9.33
N TYR A 80 8.08 11.09 -8.03
CA TYR A 80 9.11 10.63 -7.08
C TYR A 80 9.67 9.25 -7.45
N ILE A 81 8.82 8.33 -7.89
CA ILE A 81 9.25 7.00 -8.37
C ILE A 81 10.11 7.15 -9.64
N HIS A 82 9.71 7.98 -10.60
CA HIS A 82 10.47 8.21 -11.83
C HIS A 82 11.84 8.84 -11.56
N ASP A 83 11.96 9.67 -10.52
CA ASP A 83 13.21 10.26 -10.05
C ASP A 83 14.11 9.26 -9.28
N GLY A 84 13.69 7.99 -9.17
CA GLY A 84 14.44 6.91 -8.49
C GLY A 84 14.14 6.81 -6.99
N GLY A 85 13.11 7.52 -6.52
CA GLY A 85 12.60 7.43 -5.16
C GLY A 85 12.02 6.07 -4.83
N LYS A 86 12.01 5.74 -3.53
CA LYS A 86 11.44 4.48 -3.02
C LYS A 86 10.55 4.76 -1.82
N PHE A 87 9.33 4.25 -1.87
CA PHE A 87 8.43 4.30 -0.73
C PHE A 87 8.70 3.13 0.22
N PRO A 88 8.22 3.22 1.47
CA PRO A 88 8.18 2.06 2.36
C PRO A 88 7.42 0.88 1.71
N PRO A 89 7.65 -0.36 2.17
CA PRO A 89 6.85 -1.52 1.77
C PRO A 89 5.36 -1.34 2.10
N LEU A 90 4.48 -1.97 1.32
CA LEU A 90 3.04 -1.99 1.59
C LEU A 90 2.74 -2.90 2.80
N ILE A 91 1.70 -2.62 3.58
CA ILE A 91 1.35 -3.45 4.73
C ILE A 91 0.11 -4.26 4.39
N CYS A 92 0.24 -5.59 4.41
CA CYS A 92 -0.80 -6.51 3.99
C CYS A 92 -1.17 -7.48 5.12
N ASN A 93 -2.46 -7.77 5.24
CA ASN A 93 -2.95 -8.88 6.05
C ASN A 93 -2.63 -10.24 5.41
N LYS A 94 -3.06 -11.33 6.06
CA LYS A 94 -2.80 -12.72 5.63
C LYS A 94 -3.32 -13.03 4.22
N ASP A 95 -4.42 -12.37 3.83
CA ASP A 95 -5.13 -12.52 2.56
C ASP A 95 -4.72 -11.48 1.51
N PHE A 96 -3.60 -10.77 1.72
CA PHE A 96 -3.09 -9.69 0.87
C PHE A 96 -3.96 -8.42 0.84
N GLY A 97 -4.96 -8.29 1.70
CA GLY A 97 -5.68 -7.03 1.89
C GLY A 97 -4.79 -5.97 2.53
N LEU A 98 -4.80 -4.76 1.99
CA LEU A 98 -3.98 -3.66 2.48
C LEU A 98 -4.49 -3.16 3.83
N TYR A 99 -3.60 -3.15 4.81
CA TYR A 99 -3.73 -2.29 5.99
C TYR A 99 -3.30 -0.86 5.68
N ASP A 100 -2.24 -0.69 4.88
CA ASP A 100 -1.69 0.61 4.52
C ASP A 100 -0.96 0.54 3.16
N GLY A 101 -1.05 1.64 2.39
CA GLY A 101 -0.33 1.80 1.12
C GLY A 101 -1.21 1.82 -0.14
N GLN A 102 -2.51 2.09 -0.04
CA GLN A 102 -3.40 2.17 -1.21
C GLN A 102 -2.95 3.21 -2.25
N HIS A 103 -2.56 4.42 -1.81
CA HIS A 103 -2.00 5.45 -2.71
C HIS A 103 -0.70 5.00 -3.36
N ARG A 104 0.17 4.31 -2.60
CA ARG A 104 1.44 3.74 -3.11
C ARG A 104 1.17 2.66 -4.16
N LEU A 105 0.23 1.74 -3.91
CA LEU A 105 -0.17 0.72 -4.87
C LEU A 105 -0.75 1.35 -6.15
N THR A 106 -1.54 2.41 -6.00
CA THR A 106 -2.07 3.15 -7.14
C THR A 106 -0.96 3.81 -7.95
N ALA A 107 -0.01 4.49 -7.30
CA ALA A 107 1.17 5.06 -7.96
C ALA A 107 2.00 3.97 -8.67
N TYR A 108 2.26 2.84 -8.02
CA TYR A 108 2.96 1.71 -8.63
C TYR A 108 2.20 1.14 -9.85
N SER A 109 0.87 1.11 -9.84
CA SER A 109 0.08 0.68 -11.00
C SER A 109 0.26 1.59 -12.23
N MET A 110 0.62 2.85 -12.01
CA MET A 110 0.85 3.83 -13.07
C MET A 110 2.27 3.81 -13.65
N VAL A 111 3.19 3.07 -13.04
CA VAL A 111 4.59 2.94 -13.50
C VAL A 111 4.79 1.53 -14.08
N PRO A 112 4.73 1.34 -15.41
CA PRO A 112 4.75 0.02 -16.05
C PRO A 112 6.04 -0.78 -15.80
N GLU A 113 7.14 -0.08 -15.55
CA GLU A 113 8.46 -0.69 -15.33
C GLU A 113 8.57 -1.39 -13.97
N ILE A 114 7.72 -1.01 -13.00
CA ILE A 114 7.63 -1.69 -11.71
C ILE A 114 6.75 -2.90 -11.89
N ARG A 115 7.32 -4.09 -11.80
CA ARG A 115 6.57 -5.35 -11.77
C ARG A 115 6.31 -5.81 -10.34
N ASP A 116 7.38 -5.83 -9.57
CA ASP A 116 7.39 -6.41 -8.23
C ASP A 116 7.51 -5.30 -7.18
N VAL A 117 6.82 -5.48 -6.05
CA VAL A 117 6.78 -4.53 -4.92
C VAL A 117 7.05 -5.23 -3.60
N GLU A 118 7.71 -4.54 -2.69
CA GLU A 118 7.94 -5.02 -1.33
C GLU A 118 6.67 -4.86 -0.48
N ILE A 119 6.33 -5.92 0.26
CA ILE A 119 5.24 -5.94 1.22
C ILE A 119 5.70 -6.52 2.56
N TYR A 120 5.17 -5.98 3.66
CA TYR A 120 5.09 -6.69 4.92
C TYR A 120 3.78 -7.50 4.93
N LYS A 121 3.91 -8.81 4.73
CA LYS A 121 2.77 -9.74 4.76
C LYS A 121 2.58 -10.30 6.16
N GLU A 122 1.37 -10.20 6.70
CA GLU A 122 1.02 -10.79 7.98
C GLU A 122 1.05 -12.33 7.94
N ILE A 123 1.49 -12.96 9.04
CA ILE A 123 1.56 -14.42 9.23
C ILE A 123 0.60 -14.95 10.30
#